data_AF-A0A418V171-F1
#
_entry.id   AF-A0A418V171-F1
#
_cell.length_a   1.000
_cell.length_b   1.000
_cell.length_c   1.000
_cell.angle_alpha   90.00
_cell.angle_beta   90.00
_cell.angle_gamma   90.00
#
_symmetry.space_group_name_H-M   'P 1'
#
loop_
_entity.id
_entity.type
_entity.pdbx_description
1 polymer ?
#
loop_
_entity_poly.entity_id
_entity_poly.type
_entity_poly.pdbx_seq_one_letter_code
_entity_poly.pdbx_strand_id
1 'polypeptide(L)'
;MKIPTLAVALVAAAVIIFAAKSSKHEGNVPEPTENVVAQMPISPVKALTSASCASDGCPVSCEAGDTLLSAVCVSGTKGRFADTLRVDKGTLTATCATTASNILVYCGRP
;
A
#
# COMPACT_ATOMS: atom_id res chain seq x y z
N MET A 1 31.08 -39.71 0.97
CA MET A 1 30.46 -38.39 0.72
C MET A 1 29.39 -38.54 -0.38
N LYS A 2 28.11 -38.72 -0.01
CA LYS A 2 26.97 -38.86 -0.96
C LYS A 2 25.60 -38.50 -0.34
N ILE A 3 25.61 -37.81 0.81
CA ILE A 3 24.41 -37.41 1.56
C ILE A 3 23.79 -36.06 1.09
N PRO A 4 24.51 -35.09 0.50
CA PRO A 4 23.94 -33.76 0.27
C PRO A 4 22.95 -33.72 -0.91
N THR A 5 23.08 -34.61 -1.89
CA THR A 5 22.23 -34.61 -3.10
C THR A 5 20.81 -35.12 -2.84
N LEU A 6 20.65 -36.02 -1.87
CA LEU A 6 19.36 -36.62 -1.51
C LEU A 6 18.47 -35.62 -0.75
N ALA A 7 19.08 -34.77 0.08
CA ALA A 7 18.36 -33.71 0.81
C ALA A 7 17.83 -32.62 -0.14
N VAL A 8 18.62 -32.21 -1.15
CA VAL A 8 18.20 -31.19 -2.13
C VAL A 8 17.05 -31.70 -3.00
N ALA A 9 17.06 -32.97 -3.39
CA ALA A 9 15.98 -33.57 -4.18
C ALA A 9 14.64 -33.62 -3.42
N LEU A 10 14.67 -33.92 -2.11
CA LEU A 10 13.47 -33.95 -1.28
C LEU A 10 12.86 -32.56 -1.07
N VAL A 11 13.68 -31.53 -0.91
CA VAL A 11 13.19 -30.15 -0.76
C VAL A 11 12.55 -29.65 -2.06
N ALA A 12 13.15 -29.94 -3.23
CA ALA A 12 12.59 -29.56 -4.51
C ALA A 12 11.22 -30.22 -4.79
N ALA A 13 11.06 -31.50 -4.45
CA ALA A 13 9.79 -32.21 -4.60
C ALA A 13 8.68 -31.62 -3.70
N ALA A 14 9.00 -31.18 -2.48
CA ALA A 14 8.03 -30.61 -1.55
C ALA A 14 7.47 -29.25 -2.02
N VAL A 15 8.27 -28.42 -2.69
CA VAL A 15 7.84 -27.10 -3.21
C VAL A 15 6.83 -27.26 -4.37
N ILE A 16 7.03 -28.26 -5.24
CA ILE A 16 6.13 -28.52 -6.38
C ILE A 16 4.75 -28.99 -5.91
N ILE A 17 4.68 -29.80 -4.84
CA ILE A 17 3.42 -30.31 -4.29
C ILE A 17 2.60 -29.18 -3.61
N PHE A 18 3.26 -28.23 -2.94
CA PHE A 18 2.59 -27.09 -2.32
C PHE A 18 2.03 -26.10 -3.36
N ALA A 19 2.74 -25.88 -4.47
CA ALA A 19 2.28 -25.01 -5.55
C ALA A 19 1.05 -25.57 -6.29
N ALA A 20 0.97 -26.89 -6.49
CA ALA A 20 -0.17 -27.52 -7.18
C ALA A 20 -1.45 -27.55 -6.33
N LYS A 21 -1.35 -27.53 -5.00
CA LYS A 21 -2.53 -27.60 -4.11
C LYS A 21 -3.20 -26.24 -3.88
N SER A 22 -2.55 -25.13 -4.23
CA SER A 22 -3.09 -23.78 -4.05
C SER A 22 -4.05 -23.32 -5.17
N SER A 23 -4.29 -24.15 -6.20
CA SER A 23 -5.10 -23.77 -7.37
C SER A 23 -6.55 -24.24 -7.33
N LYS A 24 -7.03 -24.84 -6.24
CA LYS A 24 -8.47 -25.06 -6.01
C LYS A 24 -9.09 -23.86 -5.29
N HIS A 25 -9.17 -22.72 -5.99
CA HIS A 25 -10.21 -21.75 -5.71
C HIS A 25 -11.30 -21.98 -6.76
N GLU A 26 -12.24 -22.87 -6.43
CA GLU A 26 -13.53 -22.98 -7.13
C GLU A 26 -14.30 -21.69 -6.85
N GLY A 27 -13.97 -20.65 -7.62
CA GLY A 27 -14.80 -19.46 -7.76
C GLY A 27 -15.98 -19.82 -8.65
N ASN A 28 -17.10 -20.16 -8.04
CA ASN A 28 -18.41 -20.15 -8.65
C ASN A 28 -18.60 -18.80 -9.36
N VAL A 29 -18.76 -18.80 -10.69
CA VAL A 29 -19.07 -17.61 -11.48
C VAL A 29 -20.60 -17.53 -11.56
N PRO A 30 -21.26 -16.58 -10.89
CA PRO A 30 -22.64 -16.25 -11.20
C PRO A 30 -22.66 -15.46 -12.52
N GLU A 31 -23.63 -15.79 -13.36
CA GLU A 31 -24.04 -15.06 -14.56
C GLU A 31 -24.19 -13.54 -14.33
N PRO A 32 -24.10 -12.73 -15.40
CA PRO A 32 -24.13 -11.28 -15.30
C PRO A 32 -25.55 -10.79 -15.05
N THR A 33 -25.90 -10.59 -13.78
CA THR A 33 -27.07 -9.79 -13.39
C THR A 33 -26.61 -8.51 -12.69
N GLU A 34 -27.03 -7.39 -13.28
CA GLU A 34 -27.11 -6.02 -12.74
C GLU A 34 -25.98 -5.54 -11.83
N ASN A 35 -25.15 -4.62 -12.35
CA ASN A 35 -24.46 -3.51 -11.66
C ASN A 35 -24.46 -3.56 -10.12
N VAL A 36 -23.84 -4.56 -9.51
CA VAL A 36 -23.44 -4.47 -8.11
C VAL A 36 -22.11 -3.72 -8.10
N VAL A 37 -22.19 -2.39 -7.98
CA VAL A 37 -21.05 -1.60 -7.52
C VAL A 37 -20.63 -2.25 -6.20
N ALA A 38 -19.50 -2.95 -6.20
CA ALA A 38 -18.92 -3.51 -4.99
C ALA A 38 -18.91 -2.39 -3.95
N GLN A 39 -19.67 -2.56 -2.86
CA GLN A 39 -19.66 -1.61 -1.76
C GLN A 39 -18.27 -1.69 -1.15
N MET A 40 -17.38 -0.81 -1.61
CA MET A 40 -16.08 -0.63 -0.99
C MET A 40 -16.35 -0.28 0.47
N PRO A 41 -15.69 -0.96 1.43
CA PRO A 41 -15.83 -0.60 2.83
C PRO A 41 -15.55 0.89 2.96
N ILE A 42 -16.49 1.62 3.56
CA ILE A 42 -16.34 3.04 3.86
C ILE A 42 -15.31 3.12 4.99
N SER A 43 -14.03 3.03 4.64
CA SER A 43 -12.96 3.21 5.59
C SER A 43 -13.03 4.65 6.09
N PRO A 44 -13.06 4.89 7.41
CA PRO A 44 -12.95 6.24 7.95
C PRO A 44 -11.57 6.84 7.63
N VAL A 45 -10.64 6.02 7.12
CA VAL A 45 -9.31 6.40 6.66
C VAL A 45 -9.27 6.44 5.14
N LYS A 46 -9.02 7.63 4.59
CA LYS A 46 -8.69 7.88 3.18
C LYS A 46 -7.17 7.84 2.99
N ALA A 47 -6.72 7.18 1.93
CA ALA A 47 -5.34 7.25 1.48
C ALA A 47 -5.24 8.25 0.31
N LEU A 48 -4.37 9.24 0.45
CA LEU A 48 -4.02 10.21 -0.57
C LEU A 48 -2.61 9.92 -1.04
N THR A 49 -2.37 9.97 -2.34
CA THR A 49 -1.04 9.77 -2.91
C THR A 49 -0.71 10.91 -3.84
N SER A 50 0.50 11.46 -3.73
CA SER A 50 0.98 12.46 -4.69
C SER A 50 2.36 12.12 -5.20
N ALA A 51 2.51 12.23 -6.52
CA ALA A 51 3.74 12.11 -7.27
C ALA A 51 4.32 13.47 -7.69
N SER A 52 3.63 14.58 -7.38
CA SER A 52 4.03 15.92 -7.81
C SER A 52 4.98 16.56 -6.81
N CYS A 53 6.21 16.07 -6.76
CA CYS A 53 7.28 16.62 -5.94
C CYS A 53 7.98 17.76 -6.69
N ALA A 54 7.79 19.00 -6.24
CA ALA A 54 8.50 20.17 -6.75
C ALA A 54 9.83 20.38 -5.99
N SER A 55 10.55 21.46 -6.28
CA SER A 55 11.81 21.82 -5.59
C SER A 55 11.66 22.01 -4.07
N ASP A 56 10.45 22.27 -3.59
CA ASP A 56 10.12 22.39 -2.17
C ASP A 56 9.55 21.11 -1.55
N GLY A 57 9.61 19.99 -2.30
CA GLY A 57 9.09 18.69 -1.87
C GLY A 57 7.72 18.34 -2.46
N CYS A 58 7.10 17.29 -1.91
CA CYS A 58 5.75 16.85 -2.27
C CYS A 58 4.78 17.16 -1.14
N PRO A 59 4.10 18.32 -1.16
CA PRO A 59 3.08 18.64 -0.17
C PRO A 59 1.78 17.89 -0.50
N VAL A 60 1.22 17.20 0.50
CA VAL A 60 -0.12 16.61 0.44
C VAL A 60 -0.90 17.00 1.68
N SER A 61 -2.11 17.51 1.44
CA SER A 61 -3.01 17.99 2.47
C SER A 61 -4.20 17.07 2.64
N CYS A 62 -4.57 16.78 3.88
CA CYS A 62 -5.84 16.15 4.20
C CYS A 62 -7.01 17.12 3.93
N GLU A 63 -8.20 16.58 3.70
CA GLU A 63 -9.41 17.37 3.53
C GLU A 63 -9.77 18.12 4.83
N ALA A 64 -10.50 19.23 4.73
CA ALA A 64 -10.92 19.98 5.90
C ALA A 64 -11.79 19.11 6.83
N GLY A 65 -11.38 18.98 8.10
CA GLY A 65 -12.04 18.14 9.09
C GLY A 65 -11.51 16.70 9.18
N ASP A 66 -10.60 16.29 8.30
CA ASP A 66 -9.88 15.03 8.42
C ASP A 66 -8.55 15.26 9.18
N THR A 67 -8.20 14.32 10.07
CA THR A 67 -6.92 14.27 10.81
C THR A 67 -5.90 13.47 10.02
N LEU A 68 -4.65 13.92 10.02
CA LEU A 68 -3.53 13.15 9.48
C LEU A 68 -3.14 12.04 10.44
N LEU A 69 -3.34 10.79 10.03
CA LEU A 69 -3.01 9.60 10.81
C LEU A 69 -1.56 9.16 10.57
N SER A 70 -1.10 9.22 9.32
CA SER A 70 0.27 8.86 8.94
C SER A 70 0.61 9.49 7.59
N ALA A 71 1.89 9.76 7.36
CA ALA A 71 2.40 10.20 6.07
C ALA A 71 3.76 9.54 5.81
N VAL A 72 3.89 8.92 4.63
CA VAL A 72 5.03 8.11 4.23
C VAL A 72 5.60 8.61 2.90
N CYS A 73 6.84 9.04 2.91
CA CYS A 73 7.65 9.34 1.74
C CYS A 73 8.24 8.05 1.16
N VAL A 74 8.09 7.85 -0.14
CA VAL A 74 8.66 6.71 -0.86
C VAL A 74 9.80 7.20 -1.74
N SER A 75 11.00 6.63 -1.53
CA SER A 75 12.19 6.87 -2.35
C SER A 75 12.73 5.54 -2.85
N GLY A 76 12.49 5.22 -4.12
CA GLY A 76 12.78 3.88 -4.67
C GLY A 76 12.01 2.79 -3.93
N THR A 77 12.71 1.84 -3.32
CA THR A 77 12.12 0.73 -2.54
C THR A 77 12.00 1.02 -1.04
N LYS A 78 12.34 2.22 -0.58
CA LYS A 78 12.34 2.59 0.84
C LYS A 78 11.19 3.55 1.15
N GLY A 79 10.46 3.24 2.22
CA GLY A 79 9.51 4.16 2.87
C GLY A 79 10.13 4.83 4.09
N ARG A 80 9.87 6.12 4.27
CA ARG A 80 10.23 6.93 5.46
C ARG A 80 9.00 7.72 5.89
N PHE A 81 8.89 8.11 7.15
CA PHE A 81 7.85 9.07 7.56
C PHE A 81 8.09 10.44 6.91
N ALA A 82 7.02 11.23 6.77
CA ALA A 82 7.10 12.60 6.27
C ALA A 82 8.11 13.44 7.04
N ASP A 83 8.92 14.21 6.31
CA ASP A 83 9.97 15.05 6.90
C ASP A 83 9.37 16.21 7.67
N THR A 84 8.21 16.71 7.26
CA THR A 84 7.54 17.84 7.90
C THR A 84 6.04 17.66 7.88
N LEU A 85 5.39 17.96 9.01
CA LEU A 85 3.95 18.09 9.16
C LEU A 85 3.63 19.53 9.55
N ARG A 86 2.77 20.21 8.80
CA ARG A 86 2.33 21.58 9.08
C ARG A 86 0.81 21.63 9.12
N VAL A 87 0.28 22.41 10.05
CA VAL A 87 -1.15 22.74 10.11
C VAL A 87 -1.30 24.19 9.67
N ASP A 88 -2.01 24.42 8.57
CA ASP A 88 -2.38 25.76 8.12
C ASP A 88 -3.90 25.84 7.96
N LYS A 89 -4.55 26.82 8.60
CA LYS A 89 -6.01 27.04 8.52
C LYS A 89 -6.88 25.80 8.77
N GLY A 90 -6.42 24.90 9.66
CA GLY A 90 -7.12 23.66 9.98
C GLY A 90 -6.86 22.51 8.98
N THR A 91 -6.00 22.72 8.00
CA THR A 91 -5.57 21.71 7.03
C THR A 91 -4.19 21.19 7.40
N LEU A 92 -4.12 19.88 7.68
CA LEU A 92 -2.87 19.17 7.93
C LEU A 92 -2.20 18.81 6.60
N THR A 93 -0.99 19.33 6.40
CA THR A 93 -0.17 19.12 5.21
C THR A 93 1.11 18.37 5.60
N ALA A 94 1.33 17.21 4.99
CA ALA A 94 2.60 16.51 5.06
C ALA A 94 3.47 16.88 3.86
N THR A 95 4.77 17.01 4.10
CA THR A 95 5.74 17.31 3.04
C THR A 95 6.90 16.34 3.13
N CYS A 96 7.24 15.75 1.99
CA CYS A 96 8.43 14.95 1.79
C CYS A 96 9.52 15.76 1.08
N ALA A 97 10.78 15.51 1.42
CA ALA A 97 11.93 16.08 0.74
C ALA A 97 11.93 15.76 -0.78
N THR A 98 12.66 16.57 -1.54
CA THR A 98 12.78 16.44 -3.02
C THR A 98 13.37 15.11 -3.49
N THR A 99 14.03 14.37 -2.60
CA THR A 99 14.55 13.02 -2.90
C THR A 99 13.46 11.95 -2.95
N ALA A 100 12.27 12.24 -2.41
CA ALA A 100 11.14 11.34 -2.48
C ALA A 100 10.52 11.33 -3.88
N SER A 101 10.16 10.15 -4.35
CA SER A 101 9.46 9.96 -5.62
C SER A 101 7.95 10.19 -5.45
N ASN A 102 7.40 9.77 -4.32
CA ASN A 102 5.98 9.90 -4.00
C ASN A 102 5.78 10.08 -2.49
N ILE A 103 4.62 10.60 -2.11
CA ILE A 103 4.12 10.61 -0.73
C ILE A 103 2.77 9.87 -0.65
N LEU A 104 2.60 9.04 0.37
CA LEU A 104 1.33 8.42 0.77
C LEU A 104 0.89 9.02 2.10
N VAL A 105 -0.28 9.62 2.14
CA VAL A 105 -0.87 10.20 3.34
C VAL A 105 -2.14 9.46 3.70
N TYR A 106 -2.28 9.07 4.95
CA TYR A 106 -3.48 8.48 5.51
C TYR A 106 -4.19 9.55 6.35
N CYS A 107 -5.35 9.97 5.89
CA CYS A 107 -6.21 10.94 6.55
C CYS A 107 -7.45 10.22 7.08
N GLY A 108 -7.97 10.59 8.24
CA GLY A 108 -9.23 10.05 8.72
C GLY A 108 -9.90 10.93 9.74
N ARG A 109 -11.20 10.73 9.94
CA ARG A 109 -11.94 11.47 10.96
C ARG A 109 -11.73 10.84 12.35
N PRO A 110 -11.55 11.67 13.40
CA PRO A 110 -11.50 11.19 14.77
C PRO A 110 -12.84 10.60 15.24
#